data_AF-A0A843H7C8-F1
#
_entry.id   AF-A0A843H7C8-F1
#
_cell.length_a   1.000
_cell.length_b   1.000
_cell.length_c   1.000
_cell.angle_alpha   90.00
_cell.angle_beta   90.00
_cell.angle_gamma   90.00
#
_symmetry.space_group_name_H-M   'P 1'
#
loop_
_entity.id
_entity.type
_entity.pdbx_description
1 polymer ?
#
loop_
_entity_poly.entity_id
_entity_poly.type
_entity_poly.pdbx_seq_one_letter_code
_entity_poly.pdbx_strand_id
1 'polypeptide(L)'
;MTDEQKIAMIQSLTGETNSNIISIYLIIAKSELMRKIYPYGDGTEEFPSKYDGLHIQATEYLLNKRGAEGETQHSENGLTRSYESGGLPKSMTEQIIPICGVIK
;
A
#
# COMPACT_ATOMS: atom_id res chain seq x y z
N MET A 1 -9.14 -2.62 -13.05
CA MET A 1 -9.43 -3.90 -12.37
C MET A 1 -10.45 -3.67 -11.28
N THR A 2 -11.47 -4.52 -11.15
CA THR A 2 -12.52 -4.31 -10.12
C THR A 2 -12.01 -4.63 -8.72
N ASP A 3 -12.67 -4.10 -7.70
CA ASP A 3 -12.29 -4.36 -6.32
C ASP A 3 -12.52 -5.83 -5.94
N GLU A 4 -13.55 -6.50 -6.48
CA GLU A 4 -13.73 -7.95 -6.23
C GLU A 4 -12.58 -8.78 -6.80
N GLN A 5 -12.09 -8.42 -7.99
CA GLN A 5 -10.93 -9.09 -8.58
C GLN A 5 -9.68 -8.88 -7.73
N LYS A 6 -9.48 -7.67 -7.19
CA LYS A 6 -8.32 -7.36 -6.33
C LYS A 6 -8.38 -8.16 -5.05
N ILE A 7 -9.56 -8.20 -4.41
CA ILE A 7 -9.78 -9.00 -3.19
C ILE A 7 -9.47 -10.47 -3.45
N ALA A 8 -9.97 -11.06 -4.53
CA ALA A 8 -9.72 -12.47 -4.85
C ALA A 8 -8.23 -12.78 -5.06
N MET A 9 -7.48 -11.86 -5.69
CA MET A 9 -6.02 -12.01 -5.83
C MET A 9 -5.31 -11.93 -4.48
N ILE A 10 -5.66 -10.96 -3.64
CA ILE A 10 -5.05 -10.78 -2.32
C ILE A 10 -5.34 -11.97 -1.39
N GLN A 11 -6.56 -12.52 -1.44
CA GLN A 11 -6.91 -13.75 -0.72
C GLN A 11 -5.99 -14.91 -1.13
N SER A 12 -5.73 -15.05 -2.43
CA SER A 12 -4.85 -16.10 -2.95
C SER A 12 -3.38 -15.89 -2.56
N LEU A 13 -2.93 -14.64 -2.43
CA LEU A 13 -1.55 -14.30 -2.08
C LEU A 13 -1.26 -14.43 -0.57
N THR A 14 -2.20 -14.00 0.27
CA THR A 14 -2.00 -13.88 1.72
C THR A 14 -2.57 -15.06 2.51
N GLY A 15 -3.49 -15.82 1.92
CA GLY A 15 -4.28 -16.82 2.64
C GLY A 15 -5.33 -16.22 3.60
N GLU A 16 -5.48 -14.89 3.62
CA GLU A 16 -6.50 -14.21 4.43
C GLU A 16 -7.88 -14.53 3.85
N THR A 17 -8.75 -15.12 4.68
CA THR A 17 -10.09 -15.53 4.25
C THR A 17 -11.13 -14.45 4.52
N ASN A 18 -10.82 -13.47 5.38
CA ASN A 18 -11.74 -12.42 5.73
C ASN A 18 -11.70 -11.27 4.72
N SER A 19 -12.66 -11.28 3.78
CA SER A 19 -12.80 -10.25 2.76
C SER A 19 -12.98 -8.84 3.33
N ASN A 20 -13.62 -8.68 4.50
CA ASN A 20 -13.84 -7.35 5.09
C ASN A 20 -12.51 -6.72 5.52
N ILE A 21 -11.60 -7.53 6.06
CA ILE A 21 -10.26 -7.08 6.43
C ILE A 21 -9.52 -6.62 5.18
N ILE A 22 -9.56 -7.43 4.11
CA ILE A 22 -8.88 -7.09 2.86
C ILE A 22 -9.44 -5.79 2.28
N SER A 23 -10.76 -5.61 2.28
CA SER A 23 -11.40 -4.36 1.82
C SER A 23 -10.93 -3.13 2.61
N ILE A 24 -10.76 -3.25 3.93
CA ILE A 24 -10.24 -2.16 4.76
C ILE A 24 -8.80 -1.81 4.36
N TYR A 25 -7.93 -2.81 4.23
CA TYR A 25 -6.55 -2.57 3.82
C TYR A 25 -6.43 -2.03 2.40
N LEU A 26 -7.33 -2.42 1.52
CA LEU A 26 -7.42 -1.91 0.15
C LEU A 26 -7.77 -0.41 0.16
N ILE A 27 -8.69 0.04 1.04
CA ILE A 27 -8.98 1.46 1.24
C ILE A 27 -7.75 2.21 1.79
N ILE A 28 -7.06 1.64 2.77
CA ILE A 28 -5.87 2.26 3.39
C ILE A 28 -4.74 2.40 2.35
N ALA A 29 -4.41 1.31 1.64
CA ALA A 29 -3.39 1.29 0.59
C ALA A 29 -3.73 2.29 -0.53
N LYS A 30 -4.99 2.33 -0.97
CA LYS A 30 -5.46 3.31 -1.95
C LYS A 30 -5.20 4.75 -1.49
N SER A 31 -5.53 5.06 -0.23
CA SER A 31 -5.29 6.39 0.33
C SER A 31 -3.81 6.77 0.34
N GLU A 32 -2.93 5.84 0.73
CA GLU A 32 -1.47 6.06 0.74
C GLU A 32 -0.94 6.32 -0.67
N LEU A 33 -1.36 5.51 -1.63
CA LEU A 33 -0.94 5.63 -3.03
C LEU A 33 -1.48 6.92 -3.66
N MET A 34 -2.74 7.29 -3.42
CA MET A 34 -3.32 8.52 -3.95
C MET A 34 -2.57 9.77 -3.50
N ARG A 35 -2.11 9.83 -2.24
CA ARG A 35 -1.26 10.93 -1.76
C ARG A 35 0.06 11.06 -2.51
N LYS A 36 0.56 9.96 -3.10
CA LYS A 36 1.80 9.96 -3.91
C LYS A 36 1.53 10.20 -5.38
N ILE A 37 0.43 9.66 -5.91
CA ILE A 37 0.01 9.83 -7.30
C ILE A 37 -0.43 11.27 -7.55
N TYR A 38 -1.20 11.86 -6.63
CA TYR A 38 -1.69 13.23 -6.69
C TYR A 38 -1.22 14.02 -5.47
N PRO A 39 0.07 14.42 -5.39
CA PRO A 39 0.60 15.14 -4.23
C PRO A 39 -0.11 16.46 -3.92
N TYR A 40 -0.73 17.05 -4.94
CA TYR A 40 -1.48 18.31 -4.87
C TYR A 40 -2.96 18.11 -5.16
N GLY A 41 -3.45 16.87 -5.05
CA GLY A 41 -4.84 16.56 -5.34
C GLY A 41 -5.81 17.12 -4.31
N ASP A 42 -7.06 17.32 -4.71
CA ASP A 42 -8.15 17.78 -3.85
C ASP A 42 -9.00 16.64 -3.28
N GLY A 43 -8.66 15.39 -3.63
CA GLY A 43 -9.33 14.19 -3.17
C GLY A 43 -10.51 13.77 -4.03
N THR A 44 -10.77 14.48 -5.13
CA THR A 44 -11.79 14.10 -6.13
C THR A 44 -11.23 13.21 -7.24
N GLU A 45 -9.92 13.00 -7.27
CA GLU A 45 -9.27 12.25 -8.33
C GLU A 45 -9.61 10.76 -8.27
N GLU A 46 -9.74 10.15 -9.45
CA GLU A 46 -9.90 8.71 -9.57
C GLU A 46 -8.57 7.98 -9.47
N PHE A 47 -8.61 6.74 -8.99
CA PHE A 47 -7.41 5.91 -8.90
C PHE A 47 -6.99 5.41 -10.29
N PRO A 48 -5.76 5.72 -10.77
CA PRO A 48 -5.34 5.32 -12.10
C PRO A 48 -5.16 3.80 -12.21
N SER A 49 -5.78 3.19 -13.23
CA SER A 49 -5.72 1.74 -13.49
C SER A 49 -4.29 1.21 -13.69
N LYS A 50 -3.36 2.05 -14.15
CA LYS A 50 -1.92 1.72 -14.26
C LYS A 50 -1.32 1.21 -12.95
N TYR A 51 -1.83 1.70 -11.80
CA TYR A 51 -1.32 1.34 -10.48
C TYR A 51 -2.14 0.23 -9.80
N ASP A 52 -3.05 -0.45 -10.51
CA ASP A 52 -3.85 -1.55 -9.94
C ASP A 52 -2.97 -2.69 -9.39
N GLY A 53 -1.86 -3.03 -10.05
CA GLY A 53 -0.90 -4.02 -9.55
C GLY A 53 -0.14 -3.55 -8.31
N LEU A 54 0.27 -2.28 -8.29
CA LEU A 54 0.94 -1.67 -7.14
C LEU A 54 0.01 -1.63 -5.92
N HIS A 55 -1.28 -1.39 -6.16
CA HIS A 55 -2.31 -1.39 -5.13
C HIS A 55 -2.49 -2.77 -4.48
N ILE A 56 -2.47 -3.85 -5.27
CA ILE A 56 -2.52 -5.22 -4.73
C ILE A 56 -1.30 -5.50 -3.86
N GLN A 57 -0.10 -5.22 -4.37
CA GLN A 57 1.15 -5.45 -3.63
C GLN A 57 1.20 -4.62 -2.35
N ALA A 58 0.76 -3.36 -2.40
CA ALA A 58 0.68 -2.48 -1.23
C ALA A 58 -0.28 -3.03 -0.17
N THR A 59 -1.43 -3.54 -0.61
CA THR A 59 -2.43 -4.15 0.29
C THR A 59 -1.89 -5.43 0.93
N GLU A 60 -1.28 -6.30 0.14
CA GLU A 60 -0.60 -7.52 0.61
C GLU A 60 0.48 -7.21 1.64
N TYR A 61 1.33 -6.21 1.36
CA TYR A 61 2.38 -5.77 2.29
C TYR A 61 1.80 -5.31 3.64
N LEU A 62 0.77 -4.46 3.62
CA LEU A 62 0.15 -3.96 4.85
C LEU A 62 -0.54 -5.09 5.63
N LEU A 63 -1.20 -6.02 4.94
CA LEU A 63 -1.78 -7.22 5.56
C LEU A 63 -0.71 -8.09 6.24
N ASN A 64 0.42 -8.32 5.59
CA ASN A 64 1.52 -9.12 6.13
C ASN A 64 2.23 -8.41 7.30
N LYS A 65 2.21 -7.08 7.35
CA LYS A 65 2.75 -6.29 8.47
C LYS A 65 1.83 -6.21 9.68
N ARG A 66 0.54 -6.57 9.54
CA ARG A 66 -0.44 -6.56 10.62
C ARG A 66 0.03 -7.43 11.79
N GLY A 67 0.20 -6.82 12.97
CA GLY A 67 0.67 -7.50 14.18
C GLY A 67 2.18 -7.39 14.44
N ALA A 68 2.95 -6.85 13.49
CA ALA A 68 4.35 -6.42 13.67
C ALA A 68 4.49 -4.89 13.49
N GLU A 69 3.38 -4.18 13.71
CA GLU A 69 3.29 -2.73 13.65
C GLU A 69 3.88 -2.16 14.95
N GLY A 70 5.05 -1.50 14.85
CA GLY A 70 5.66 -0.82 16.01
C GLY A 70 6.82 -1.54 16.69
N GLU A 71 7.26 -2.73 16.24
CA GLU A 71 8.55 -3.27 16.66
C GLU A 71 9.67 -2.47 15.96
N THR A 72 10.26 -1.54 16.71
CA THR A 72 11.27 -0.58 16.23
C THR A 72 12.70 -1.14 16.31
N GLN A 73 12.92 -2.18 17.14
CA GLN A 73 14.20 -2.84 17.30
C GLN A 73 14.04 -4.24 17.90
N HIS A 74 14.64 -5.23 17.25
CA HIS A 74 14.92 -6.55 17.81
C HIS A 74 16.40 -6.86 17.55
N SER A 75 17.18 -7.10 18.60
CA SER A 75 18.62 -7.35 18.49
C SER A 75 18.95 -8.72 19.08
N GLU A 76 19.28 -9.67 18.21
CA GLU A 76 20.01 -10.89 18.58
C GLU A 76 21.28 -10.99 17.72
N ASN A 77 22.41 -11.24 18.37
CA ASN A 77 23.69 -11.60 17.73
C ASN A 77 24.21 -10.68 16.61
N GLY A 78 24.12 -9.36 16.78
CA GLY A 78 24.88 -8.40 15.93
C GLY A 78 24.33 -8.18 14.52
N LEU A 79 23.15 -8.72 14.18
CA LEU A 79 22.47 -8.43 12.92
C LEU A 79 21.52 -7.24 13.09
N THR A 80 21.88 -6.07 12.55
CA THR A 80 21.04 -4.86 12.65
C THR A 80 20.06 -4.82 11.48
N ARG A 81 18.75 -4.79 11.76
CA ARG A 81 17.70 -4.56 10.76
C ARG A 81 17.04 -3.21 11.03
N SER A 82 17.27 -2.22 10.17
CA SER A 82 16.59 -0.92 10.22
C SER A 82 15.32 -1.00 9.38
N TYR A 83 14.15 -0.74 9.98
CA TYR A 83 12.88 -0.67 9.26
C TYR A 83 12.42 0.78 9.12
N GLU A 84 11.83 1.09 7.97
CA GLU A 84 11.27 2.40 7.63
C GLU A 84 9.92 2.64 8.35
N SER A 85 9.49 3.90 8.41
CA SER A 85 8.21 4.36 8.98
C SER A 85 7.04 3.43 8.61
N GLY A 86 6.07 3.26 9.51
CA GLY A 86 4.99 2.24 9.43
C GLY A 86 4.01 2.31 8.26
N GLY A 87 4.30 3.08 7.20
CA GLY A 87 3.55 3.10 5.95
C GLY A 87 4.16 2.17 4.89
N LEU A 88 3.79 2.40 3.62
CA LEU A 88 4.37 1.68 2.49
C LEU A 88 5.89 1.91 2.36
N PRO A 89 6.68 0.88 1.97
CA PRO A 89 8.12 1.02 1.77
C PRO A 89 8.45 2.04 0.70
N LYS A 90 9.53 2.80 0.87
CA LYS A 90 9.95 3.80 -0.12
C LYS A 90 10.18 3.21 -1.50
N SER A 91 10.79 2.02 -1.58
CA SER A 91 11.01 1.28 -2.84
C SER A 91 9.73 0.98 -3.61
N MET A 92 8.60 0.82 -2.91
CA MET A 92 7.29 0.65 -3.53
C MET A 92 6.75 1.98 -4.05
N THR A 93 6.88 3.05 -3.25
CA THR A 93 6.41 4.39 -3.64
C THR A 93 7.24 5.04 -4.74
N GLU A 94 8.50 4.63 -4.93
CA GLU A 94 9.37 5.12 -6.02
C GLU A 94 8.90 4.68 -7.41
N GLN A 95 8.05 3.66 -7.51
CA GLN A 95 7.45 3.24 -8.78
C GLN A 95 6.35 4.20 -9.27
N ILE A 96 5.91 5.11 -8.40
CA ILE A 96 4.85 6.07 -8.68
C ILE A 96 5.46 7.27 -9.40
N ILE A 97 4.94 7.56 -10.59
CA ILE A 97 5.16 8.83 -11.27
C ILE A 97 4.04 9.77 -10.84
N PRO A 98 4.33 10.85 -10.09
CA PRO A 98 3.32 11.79 -9.65
C PRO A 98 2.69 12.52 -10.83
N ILE A 99 1.38 12.72 -10.75
CA ILE A 99 0.58 13.49 -11.70
C ILE A 99 0.42 14.88 -11.11
N CYS A 100 0.99 15.88 -11.78
CA CYS A 100 0.96 17.28 -11.35
C CYS A 100 0.27 18.16 -12.41
N GLY A 101 -0.46 19.17 -11.96
CA GLY A 101 -1.06 20.19 -12.82
C GLY A 101 -0.09 21.33 -13.13
N VAL A 102 -0.40 22.10 -14.17
CA VAL A 102 0.30 23.34 -14.51
C VAL A 102 -0.47 24.53 -13.93
N ILE A 103 0.23 25.49 -13.33
CA ILE A 103 -0.37 26.77 -12.92
C ILE A 103 -0.73 27.55 -14.18
N LYS A 104 -2.00 27.94 -14.32
CA LYS A 104 -2.46 28.80 -15.42
C LYS A 104 -2.14 30.27 -15.17
#